data_AF-A0A6L7HZX3-F1
#
_entry.id   AF-A0A6L7HZX3-F1
#
_cell.length_a   1.000
_cell.length_b   1.000
_cell.length_c   1.000
_cell.angle_alpha   90.00
_cell.angle_beta   90.00
_cell.angle_gamma   90.00
#
_symmetry.space_group_name_H-M   'P 1'
#
loop_
_entity.id
_entity.type
_entity.pdbx_description
1 polymer ?
#
loop_
_entity_poly.entity_id
_entity_poly.type
_entity_poly.pdbx_seq_one_letter_code
_entity_poly.pdbx_strand_id
1 'polypeptide(L)'
;MIPETLLIASAWFWAPMPTGQALVCQTSHIHDCLTQLPSEARAQLPSNPEALMTQMGRRGAMVRPLADPEITGLVLMFDERLPKAYSALWNGQVYALPIEQAYEMTLLHELGHLAVSRSRSPYLQADELTPYQHEWLADFYLLWSLAREGQGESLAWQQYHRRNLEVFESVTAISHWSTPMLSQLLERYSWQTLGAFEDFDSLIDVVYPDLVQYDQETLDEFASLLQWLFGAATQAKLPQYMFWRRSEMGRFIRPTVRHMMGELAAEQWLTEQAMQGD
;
A
#
# COMPACT_ATOMS: atom_id res chain seq x y z
N MET A 1 -16.35 -5.06 -14.78
CA MET A 1 -17.12 -3.82 -14.87
C MET A 1 -18.16 -3.80 -13.77
N ILE A 2 -17.80 -3.24 -12.61
CA ILE A 2 -18.82 -2.69 -11.72
C ILE A 2 -19.13 -1.30 -12.31
N PRO A 3 -20.38 -1.00 -12.71
CA PRO A 3 -20.69 0.31 -13.25
C PRO A 3 -20.42 1.37 -12.17
N GLU A 4 -19.58 2.37 -12.48
CA GLU A 4 -19.24 3.51 -11.60
C GLU A 4 -20.47 4.27 -11.09
N THR A 5 -21.63 4.07 -11.71
CA THR A 5 -22.90 4.70 -11.35
C THR A 5 -23.75 3.91 -10.34
N LEU A 6 -23.37 2.69 -9.95
CA LEU A 6 -24.13 1.86 -9.01
C LEU A 6 -23.51 1.73 -7.60
N LEU A 7 -22.27 2.18 -7.40
CA LEU A 7 -21.53 2.03 -6.13
C LEU A 7 -21.90 3.06 -5.05
N ILE A 8 -22.68 4.10 -5.38
CA ILE A 8 -22.97 5.22 -4.46
C ILE A 8 -24.24 4.98 -3.62
N ALA A 9 -25.02 3.92 -3.87
CA ALA A 9 -26.31 3.70 -3.19
C ALA A 9 -26.36 2.46 -2.26
N SER A 10 -25.37 1.56 -2.30
CA SER A 10 -25.38 0.35 -1.48
C SER A 10 -24.44 0.48 -0.29
N ALA A 11 -24.99 0.31 0.91
CA ALA A 11 -24.29 0.21 2.20
C ALA A 11 -23.15 -0.83 2.22
N TRP A 12 -23.16 -1.78 1.29
CA TRP A 12 -22.21 -2.88 1.18
C TRP A 12 -22.26 -3.50 -0.22
N PHE A 13 -21.24 -4.28 -0.59
CA PHE A 13 -21.23 -5.09 -1.80
C PHE A 13 -20.27 -6.29 -1.67
N TRP A 14 -20.42 -7.27 -2.55
CA TRP A 14 -19.50 -8.40 -2.67
C TRP A 14 -18.44 -8.12 -3.74
N ALA A 15 -17.18 -8.05 -3.34
CA ALA A 15 -16.05 -7.94 -4.25
C ALA A 15 -15.60 -9.35 -4.68
N PRO A 16 -15.50 -9.65 -5.98
CA PRO A 16 -14.96 -10.92 -6.45
C PRO A 16 -13.49 -11.05 -6.07
N MET A 17 -13.08 -12.23 -5.60
CA MET A 17 -11.69 -12.56 -5.30
C MET A 17 -11.24 -13.76 -6.15
N PRO A 18 -9.93 -14.01 -6.31
CA PRO A 18 -9.44 -15.22 -7.02
C PRO A 18 -10.01 -16.52 -6.44
N THR A 19 -10.24 -16.53 -5.12
CA THR A 19 -10.94 -17.60 -4.41
C THR A 19 -12.02 -17.01 -3.52
N GLY A 20 -13.28 -17.23 -3.89
CA GLY A 20 -14.44 -16.75 -3.14
C GLY A 20 -14.78 -15.28 -3.40
N GLN A 21 -15.37 -14.63 -2.41
CA GLN A 21 -15.74 -13.22 -2.44
C GLN A 21 -15.43 -12.54 -1.10
N ALA A 22 -15.13 -11.24 -1.15
CA ALA A 22 -14.98 -10.41 0.04
C ALA A 22 -16.22 -9.54 0.23
N LEU A 23 -16.76 -9.49 1.46
CA LEU A 23 -17.83 -8.56 1.79
C LEU A 23 -17.21 -7.20 2.11
N VAL A 24 -17.55 -6.17 1.34
CA VAL A 24 -17.13 -4.79 1.58
C VAL A 24 -18.28 -4.04 2.26
N CYS A 25 -18.06 -3.52 3.46
CA CYS A 25 -19.04 -2.81 4.24
C CYS A 25 -18.66 -1.34 4.43
N GLN A 26 -19.61 -0.43 4.22
CA GLN A 26 -19.51 0.91 4.78
C GLN A 26 -19.75 0.86 6.29
N THR A 27 -18.89 1.47 7.08
CA THR A 27 -18.97 1.41 8.55
C THR A 27 -20.25 2.01 9.11
N SER A 28 -20.86 2.96 8.41
CA SER A 28 -22.16 3.55 8.75
C SER A 28 -23.32 2.56 8.72
N HIS A 29 -23.15 1.41 8.06
CA HIS A 29 -24.16 0.36 7.88
C HIS A 29 -23.64 -1.02 8.29
N ILE A 30 -22.69 -1.06 9.23
CA ILE A 30 -22.02 -2.29 9.69
C ILE A 30 -23.02 -3.39 10.11
N HIS A 31 -24.11 -3.02 10.78
CA HIS A 31 -25.13 -3.98 11.25
C HIS A 31 -25.78 -4.71 10.09
N ASP A 32 -26.37 -3.97 9.15
CA ASP A 32 -27.04 -4.54 7.97
C ASP A 32 -26.07 -5.30 7.08
N CYS A 33 -24.85 -4.78 6.90
CA CYS A 33 -23.83 -5.46 6.11
C CYS A 33 -23.48 -6.83 6.69
N LEU A 34 -23.24 -6.93 8.01
CA LEU A 34 -22.84 -8.20 8.63
C LEU A 34 -23.95 -9.27 8.60
N THR A 35 -25.21 -8.89 8.38
CA THR A 35 -26.30 -9.86 8.16
C THR A 35 -26.19 -10.61 6.84
N GLN A 36 -25.38 -10.11 5.90
CA GLN A 36 -25.14 -10.75 4.61
C GLN A 36 -24.15 -11.91 4.70
N LEU A 37 -23.37 -11.99 5.78
CA LEU A 37 -22.45 -13.10 6.00
C LEU A 37 -23.24 -14.37 6.35
N PRO A 38 -22.86 -15.53 5.77
CA PRO A 38 -23.29 -16.83 6.25
C PRO A 38 -23.00 -16.97 7.75
N SER A 39 -23.82 -17.76 8.46
CA SER A 39 -23.70 -17.90 9.91
C SER A 39 -22.32 -18.38 10.38
N GLU A 40 -21.66 -19.24 9.61
CA GLU A 40 -20.33 -19.77 9.92
C GLU A 40 -19.25 -18.68 9.79
N ALA A 41 -19.23 -17.93 8.69
CA ALA A 41 -18.38 -16.77 8.50
C ALA A 41 -18.64 -15.68 9.57
N ARG A 42 -19.92 -15.41 9.87
CA ARG A 42 -20.33 -14.42 10.89
C ARG A 42 -19.86 -14.78 12.29
N ALA A 43 -19.80 -16.07 12.63
CA ALA A 43 -19.39 -16.55 13.95
C ALA A 43 -17.89 -16.30 14.25
N GLN A 44 -17.07 -16.08 13.22
CA GLN A 44 -15.65 -15.78 13.37
C GLN A 44 -15.38 -14.30 13.75
N LEU A 45 -16.39 -13.44 13.59
CA LEU A 45 -16.33 -12.02 13.90
C LEU A 45 -16.94 -11.74 15.28
N PRO A 46 -16.56 -10.62 15.95
CA PRO A 46 -17.21 -10.21 17.19
C PRO A 46 -18.74 -10.19 17.08
N SER A 47 -19.42 -10.73 18.08
CA SER A 47 -20.89 -10.75 18.10
C SER A 47 -21.48 -9.33 18.10
N ASN A 48 -20.78 -8.38 18.76
CA ASN A 48 -21.11 -6.97 18.75
C ASN A 48 -20.34 -6.23 17.63
N PRO A 49 -21.00 -5.72 16.57
CA PRO A 49 -20.34 -5.02 15.45
C PRO A 49 -19.49 -3.80 15.88
N GLU A 50 -19.86 -3.16 16.98
CA GLU A 50 -19.16 -2.01 17.56
C GLU A 50 -17.73 -2.37 18.01
N ALA A 51 -17.46 -3.65 18.31
CA ALA A 51 -16.11 -4.12 18.58
C ALA A 51 -15.21 -4.03 17.34
N LEU A 52 -15.75 -4.26 16.13
CA LEU A 52 -15.01 -4.06 14.89
C LEU A 52 -14.71 -2.57 14.65
N MET A 53 -15.66 -1.69 14.95
CA MET A 53 -15.43 -0.25 14.89
C MET A 53 -14.36 0.22 15.88
N THR A 54 -14.36 -0.37 17.07
CA THR A 54 -13.33 -0.09 18.09
C THR A 54 -11.95 -0.57 17.63
N GLN A 55 -11.86 -1.75 17.02
CA GLN A 55 -10.60 -2.29 16.47
C GLN A 55 -10.07 -1.47 15.30
N MET A 56 -10.96 -0.98 14.43
CA MET A 56 -10.60 -0.07 13.34
C MET A 56 -10.01 1.25 13.87
N GLY A 57 -10.45 1.69 15.05
CA GLY A 57 -9.90 2.86 15.72
C GLY A 57 -10.09 4.13 14.90
N ARG A 58 -8.99 4.78 14.52
CA ARG A 58 -8.98 5.99 13.65
C ARG A 58 -8.69 5.70 12.18
N ARG A 59 -8.49 4.43 11.80
CA ARG A 59 -8.19 4.05 10.43
C ARG A 59 -9.38 4.34 9.52
N GLY A 60 -9.10 4.58 8.24
CA GLY A 60 -10.12 4.76 7.21
C GLY A 60 -10.57 3.46 6.56
N ALA A 61 -9.79 2.39 6.70
CA ALA A 61 -10.19 1.04 6.33
C ALA A 61 -9.65 -0.02 7.31
N MET A 62 -10.23 -1.23 7.27
CA MET A 62 -9.74 -2.40 7.99
C MET A 62 -10.18 -3.68 7.27
N VAL A 63 -9.25 -4.60 7.10
CA VAL A 63 -9.50 -5.97 6.60
C VAL A 63 -9.58 -7.02 7.73
N ARG A 64 -10.44 -8.02 7.53
CA ARG A 64 -10.51 -9.25 8.34
C ARG A 64 -10.62 -10.48 7.42
N PRO A 65 -9.54 -11.26 7.27
CA PRO A 65 -9.64 -12.58 6.64
C PRO A 65 -10.60 -13.47 7.41
N LEU A 66 -11.38 -14.28 6.68
CA LEU A 66 -12.28 -15.27 7.25
C LEU A 66 -11.85 -16.65 6.78
N ALA A 67 -12.00 -17.67 7.62
CA ALA A 67 -11.76 -19.06 7.28
C ALA A 67 -13.08 -19.70 6.78
N ASP A 68 -13.47 -19.37 5.55
CA ASP A 68 -14.69 -19.87 4.89
C ASP A 68 -14.37 -20.26 3.43
N PRO A 69 -14.94 -21.34 2.86
CA PRO A 69 -14.64 -21.75 1.49
C PRO A 69 -15.06 -20.75 0.41
N GLU A 70 -16.16 -20.03 0.63
CA GLU A 70 -16.76 -19.11 -0.34
C GLU A 70 -16.52 -17.65 0.02
N ILE A 71 -16.31 -17.35 1.30
CA ILE A 71 -16.06 -16.00 1.79
C ILE A 71 -14.58 -15.81 2.16
N THR A 72 -13.87 -15.01 1.36
CA THR A 72 -12.45 -14.69 1.54
C THR A 72 -12.24 -13.87 2.82
N GLY A 73 -13.12 -12.89 3.05
CA GLY A 73 -13.00 -11.98 4.18
C GLY A 73 -14.00 -10.83 4.18
N LEU A 74 -13.80 -9.92 5.13
CA LEU A 74 -14.56 -8.70 5.34
C LEU A 74 -13.62 -7.49 5.19
N VAL A 75 -14.03 -6.50 4.42
CA VAL A 75 -13.37 -5.19 4.34
C VAL A 75 -14.33 -4.13 4.89
N LEU A 76 -13.85 -3.35 5.85
CA LEU A 76 -14.57 -2.20 6.39
C LEU A 76 -14.01 -0.92 5.79
N MET A 77 -14.89 -0.09 5.23
CA MET A 77 -14.54 1.20 4.66
C MET A 77 -15.25 2.32 5.42
N PHE A 78 -14.50 3.34 5.79
CA PHE A 78 -15.00 4.58 6.37
C PHE A 78 -14.57 5.74 5.47
N ASP A 79 -15.36 6.03 4.44
CA ASP A 79 -15.05 7.00 3.40
C ASP A 79 -14.67 8.39 3.96
N GLU A 80 -15.39 8.88 4.97
CA GLU A 80 -15.12 10.19 5.56
C GLU A 80 -13.77 10.29 6.29
N ARG A 81 -13.11 9.15 6.58
CA ARG A 81 -11.78 9.10 7.19
C ARG A 81 -10.66 8.79 6.20
N LEU A 82 -10.97 8.52 4.94
CA LEU A 82 -9.95 8.28 3.94
C LEU A 82 -9.22 9.58 3.60
N PRO A 83 -7.89 9.62 3.75
CA PRO A 83 -7.13 10.81 3.36
C PRO A 83 -7.26 11.07 1.87
N LYS A 84 -7.71 12.27 1.51
CA LYS A 84 -7.80 12.73 0.12
C LYS A 84 -6.51 13.39 -0.37
N ALA A 85 -5.57 13.59 0.56
CA ALA A 85 -4.23 14.08 0.27
C ALA A 85 -3.27 13.59 1.35
N TYR A 86 -2.00 13.48 0.97
CA TYR A 86 -0.87 13.22 1.86
C TYR A 86 0.11 14.37 1.76
N SER A 87 0.82 14.66 2.84
CA SER A 87 1.83 15.72 2.84
C SER A 87 3.00 15.37 3.73
N ALA A 88 4.15 15.94 3.42
CA ALA A 88 5.30 15.95 4.31
C ALA A 88 5.98 17.32 4.29
N LEU A 89 6.59 17.70 5.41
CA LEU A 89 7.38 18.91 5.56
C LEU A 89 8.87 18.56 5.42
N TRP A 90 9.55 19.11 4.41
CA TRP A 90 11.01 19.04 4.34
C TRP A 90 11.60 20.28 3.67
N ASN A 91 12.85 20.59 4.02
CA ASN A 91 13.54 21.81 3.57
C ASN A 91 12.71 23.11 3.79
N GLY A 92 11.94 23.15 4.88
CA GLY A 92 11.08 24.30 5.22
C GLY A 92 9.87 24.49 4.32
N GLN A 93 9.51 23.51 3.49
CA GLN A 93 8.35 23.56 2.59
C GLN A 93 7.44 22.36 2.81
N VAL A 94 6.12 22.61 2.80
CA VAL A 94 5.11 21.55 2.82
C VAL A 94 4.81 21.16 1.39
N TYR A 95 5.00 19.88 1.08
CA TYR A 95 4.61 19.29 -0.19
C TYR A 95 3.38 18.43 0.03
N ALA A 96 2.38 18.58 -0.84
CA ALA A 96 1.12 17.86 -0.74
C ALA A 96 0.83 17.13 -2.04
N LEU A 97 0.39 15.88 -1.90
CA LEU A 97 -0.06 15.00 -2.97
C LEU A 97 -1.57 14.76 -2.79
N PRO A 98 -2.42 15.36 -3.63
CA PRO A 98 -3.82 14.95 -3.76
C PRO A 98 -3.91 13.50 -4.25
N ILE A 99 -4.90 12.74 -3.78
CA ILE A 99 -5.17 11.36 -4.21
C ILE A 99 -6.49 11.34 -4.97
N GLU A 100 -6.43 11.01 -6.26
CA GLU A 100 -7.58 11.10 -7.18
C GLU A 100 -8.67 10.08 -6.84
N GLN A 101 -8.29 8.84 -6.56
CA GLN A 101 -9.21 7.72 -6.32
C GLN A 101 -8.97 7.09 -4.94
N ALA A 102 -8.94 7.91 -3.88
CA ALA A 102 -8.56 7.49 -2.53
C ALA A 102 -9.36 6.27 -2.01
N TYR A 103 -10.66 6.23 -2.30
CA TYR A 103 -11.53 5.09 -1.94
C TYR A 103 -11.13 3.80 -2.64
N GLU A 104 -11.04 3.84 -3.97
CA GLU A 104 -10.72 2.67 -4.80
C GLU A 104 -9.32 2.14 -4.51
N MET A 105 -8.32 3.02 -4.44
CA MET A 105 -6.95 2.63 -4.09
C MET A 105 -6.88 2.00 -2.69
N THR A 106 -7.56 2.58 -1.71
CA THR A 106 -7.58 1.97 -0.36
C THR A 106 -8.29 0.63 -0.36
N LEU A 107 -9.44 0.53 -1.03
CA LEU A 107 -10.17 -0.73 -1.15
C LEU A 107 -9.31 -1.82 -1.80
N LEU A 108 -8.67 -1.53 -2.93
CA LEU A 108 -7.82 -2.50 -3.62
C LEU A 108 -6.63 -2.95 -2.77
N HIS A 109 -6.05 -2.05 -1.96
CA HIS A 109 -5.03 -2.42 -0.99
C HIS A 109 -5.57 -3.42 0.06
N GLU A 110 -6.73 -3.13 0.67
CA GLU A 110 -7.33 -4.02 1.67
C GLU A 110 -7.75 -5.38 1.07
N LEU A 111 -8.25 -5.39 -0.18
CA LEU A 111 -8.50 -6.62 -0.92
C LEU A 111 -7.20 -7.38 -1.21
N GLY A 112 -6.09 -6.67 -1.41
CA GLY A 112 -4.76 -7.25 -1.54
C GLY A 112 -4.33 -8.06 -0.33
N HIS A 113 -4.59 -7.59 0.89
CA HIS A 113 -4.35 -8.40 2.09
C HIS A 113 -5.17 -9.70 2.10
N LEU A 114 -6.43 -9.66 1.62
CA LEU A 114 -7.25 -10.86 1.49
C LEU A 114 -6.71 -11.82 0.42
N ALA A 115 -6.29 -11.29 -0.73
CA ALA A 115 -5.68 -12.08 -1.80
C ALA A 115 -4.41 -12.79 -1.31
N VAL A 116 -3.53 -12.08 -0.61
CA VAL A 116 -2.34 -12.65 0.03
C VAL A 116 -2.71 -13.75 1.02
N SER A 117 -3.71 -13.52 1.88
CA SER A 117 -4.13 -14.52 2.88
C SER A 117 -4.69 -15.82 2.29
N ARG A 118 -5.14 -15.80 1.02
CA ARG A 118 -5.67 -16.96 0.31
C ARG A 118 -4.80 -17.44 -0.84
N SER A 119 -3.60 -16.87 -0.99
CA SER A 119 -2.70 -17.21 -2.08
C SER A 119 -2.31 -18.69 -2.03
N ARG A 120 -2.24 -19.28 -3.23
CA ARG A 120 -1.73 -20.64 -3.44
C ARG A 120 -0.30 -20.65 -3.97
N SER A 121 0.31 -19.48 -4.13
CA SER A 121 1.71 -19.36 -4.51
C SER A 121 2.58 -20.09 -3.47
N PRO A 122 3.50 -20.98 -3.88
CA PRO A 122 4.41 -21.65 -2.95
C PRO A 122 5.28 -20.65 -2.19
N TYR A 123 5.53 -19.45 -2.74
CA TYR A 123 6.33 -18.41 -2.10
C TYR A 123 5.62 -17.74 -0.93
N LEU A 124 4.29 -17.64 -0.98
CA LEU A 124 3.49 -17.07 0.11
C LEU A 124 3.02 -18.11 1.13
N GLN A 125 3.22 -19.40 0.84
CA GLN A 125 2.90 -20.51 1.74
C GLN A 125 4.11 -21.06 2.51
N ALA A 126 5.34 -20.77 2.06
CA ALA A 126 6.54 -21.36 2.62
C ALA A 126 6.87 -20.86 4.03
N ASP A 127 6.71 -19.55 4.27
CA ASP A 127 7.11 -18.88 5.51
C ASP A 127 6.01 -17.92 6.00
N GLU A 128 6.02 -17.62 7.30
CA GLU A 128 5.18 -16.57 7.86
C GLU A 128 5.65 -15.21 7.33
N LEU A 129 4.74 -14.48 6.69
CA LEU A 129 5.03 -13.16 6.13
C LEU A 129 5.26 -12.15 7.25
N THR A 130 6.30 -11.34 7.09
CA THR A 130 6.55 -10.21 7.98
C THR A 130 5.48 -9.12 7.79
N PRO A 131 5.28 -8.21 8.78
CA PRO A 131 4.40 -7.07 8.60
C PRO A 131 4.75 -6.24 7.35
N TYR A 132 6.04 -6.08 7.05
CA TYR A 132 6.50 -5.40 5.84
C TYR A 132 6.02 -6.10 4.56
N GLN A 133 6.12 -7.43 4.54
CA GLN A 133 5.68 -8.23 3.40
C GLN A 133 4.18 -8.15 3.17
N HIS A 134 3.38 -8.18 4.23
CA HIS A 134 1.94 -8.01 4.12
C HIS A 134 1.54 -6.69 3.44
N GLU A 135 2.24 -5.59 3.74
CA GLU A 135 1.95 -4.27 3.18
C GLU A 135 2.35 -4.14 1.70
N TRP A 136 3.57 -4.55 1.34
CA TRP A 136 3.99 -4.39 -0.07
C TRP A 136 3.30 -5.38 -1.00
N LEU A 137 2.96 -6.59 -0.53
CA LEU A 137 2.18 -7.54 -1.34
C LEU A 137 0.76 -7.01 -1.61
N ALA A 138 0.15 -6.34 -0.63
CA ALA A 138 -1.13 -5.67 -0.82
C ALA A 138 -1.03 -4.52 -1.84
N ASP A 139 0.05 -3.75 -1.83
CA ASP A 139 0.30 -2.74 -2.87
C ASP A 139 0.59 -3.36 -4.25
N PHE A 140 1.22 -4.53 -4.33
CA PHE A 140 1.38 -5.27 -5.59
C PHE A 140 0.02 -5.70 -6.16
N TYR A 141 -0.86 -6.23 -5.31
CA TYR A 141 -2.22 -6.58 -5.72
C TYR A 141 -3.00 -5.36 -6.21
N LEU A 142 -2.85 -4.22 -5.52
CA LEU A 142 -3.44 -2.95 -5.93
C LEU A 142 -2.98 -2.55 -7.34
N LEU A 143 -1.67 -2.52 -7.57
CA LEU A 143 -1.10 -2.14 -8.87
C LEU A 143 -1.57 -3.08 -9.99
N TRP A 144 -1.54 -4.39 -9.73
CA TRP A 144 -2.03 -5.41 -10.66
C TRP A 144 -3.51 -5.24 -10.99
N SER A 145 -4.35 -5.01 -9.97
CA SER A 145 -5.79 -4.84 -10.14
C SER A 145 -6.11 -3.60 -10.98
N LEU A 146 -5.47 -2.47 -10.67
CA LEU A 146 -5.61 -1.23 -11.46
C LEU A 146 -5.19 -1.47 -12.92
N ALA A 147 -4.06 -2.12 -13.16
CA ALA A 147 -3.57 -2.40 -14.51
C ALA A 147 -4.52 -3.33 -15.27
N ARG A 148 -5.02 -4.39 -14.63
CA ARG A 148 -5.96 -5.35 -15.19
C ARG A 148 -7.31 -4.71 -15.54
N GLU A 149 -7.75 -3.75 -14.74
CA GLU A 149 -9.00 -3.01 -14.97
C GLU A 149 -8.87 -1.90 -16.01
N GLY A 150 -7.65 -1.68 -16.53
CA GLY A 150 -7.38 -0.65 -17.54
C GLY A 150 -7.33 0.77 -16.97
N GLN A 151 -7.14 0.89 -15.65
CA GLN A 151 -6.94 2.18 -14.99
C GLN A 151 -5.59 2.79 -15.39
N GLY A 152 -5.42 4.09 -15.17
CA GLY A 152 -4.20 4.81 -15.53
C GLY A 152 -2.99 4.45 -14.64
N GLU A 153 -1.81 4.29 -15.25
CA GLU A 153 -0.53 4.08 -14.54
C GLU A 153 -0.23 5.22 -13.53
N SER A 154 -0.79 6.41 -13.74
CA SER A 154 -0.68 7.53 -12.79
C SER A 154 -1.15 7.18 -11.38
N LEU A 155 -2.09 6.25 -11.20
CA LEU A 155 -2.54 5.80 -9.89
C LEU A 155 -1.49 4.94 -9.17
N ALA A 156 -0.73 4.13 -9.93
CA ALA A 156 0.40 3.37 -9.37
C ALA A 156 1.49 4.32 -8.85
N TRP A 157 1.80 5.36 -9.63
CA TRP A 157 2.72 6.41 -9.19
C TRP A 157 2.18 7.22 -8.01
N GLN A 158 0.87 7.51 -7.95
CA GLN A 158 0.26 8.11 -6.75
C GLN A 158 0.45 7.22 -5.50
N GLN A 159 0.27 5.90 -5.61
CA GLN A 159 0.53 4.99 -4.49
C GLN A 159 2.01 5.00 -4.09
N TYR A 160 2.92 4.94 -5.06
CA TYR A 160 4.36 5.04 -4.84
C TYR A 160 4.74 6.33 -4.10
N HIS A 161 4.22 7.47 -4.55
CA HIS A 161 4.48 8.76 -3.94
C HIS A 161 3.87 8.87 -2.54
N ARG A 162 2.65 8.36 -2.35
CA ARG A 162 1.99 8.28 -1.04
C ARG A 162 2.85 7.55 -0.02
N ARG A 163 3.37 6.35 -0.35
CA ARG A 163 4.21 5.56 0.57
C ARG A 163 5.50 6.27 0.96
N ASN A 164 6.11 6.98 0.02
CA ASN A 164 7.24 7.85 0.33
C ASN A 164 6.85 9.01 1.27
N LEU A 165 5.75 9.72 1.01
CA LEU A 165 5.31 10.82 1.87
C LEU A 165 4.94 10.35 3.28
N GLU A 166 4.31 9.18 3.43
CA GLU A 166 3.98 8.60 4.74
C GLU A 166 5.24 8.42 5.61
N VAL A 167 6.36 7.92 5.05
CA VAL A 167 7.62 7.79 5.79
C VAL A 167 8.43 9.09 5.91
N PHE A 168 8.27 10.03 4.99
CA PHE A 168 8.90 11.36 5.13
C PHE A 168 8.28 12.12 6.30
N GLU A 169 6.97 12.00 6.48
CA GLU A 169 6.26 12.61 7.60
C GLU A 169 6.56 11.90 8.93
N SER A 170 6.60 10.57 8.93
CA SER A 170 6.99 9.79 10.11
C SER A 170 7.60 8.45 9.76
N VAL A 171 8.87 8.25 10.16
CA VAL A 171 9.58 6.97 9.98
C VAL A 171 8.96 5.79 10.74
N THR A 172 8.03 6.04 11.66
CA THR A 172 7.23 4.96 12.26
C THR A 172 6.37 4.21 11.25
N ALA A 173 6.16 4.78 10.06
CA ALA A 173 5.45 4.15 8.95
C ALA A 173 6.34 3.22 8.10
N ILE A 174 7.61 2.97 8.49
CA ILE A 174 8.56 2.19 7.67
C ILE A 174 8.05 0.79 7.30
N SER A 175 7.26 0.14 8.16
CA SER A 175 6.66 -1.17 7.86
C SER A 175 5.64 -1.13 6.71
N HIS A 176 5.12 0.05 6.35
CA HIS A 176 4.20 0.25 5.24
C HIS A 176 4.93 0.83 4.00
N TRP A 177 6.25 1.02 4.07
CA TRP A 177 7.04 1.64 3.01
C TRP A 177 7.34 0.68 1.86
N SER A 178 6.33 0.40 1.04
CA SER A 178 6.44 -0.54 -0.07
C SER A 178 7.24 -0.03 -1.28
N THR A 179 7.65 1.25 -1.29
CA THR A 179 8.40 1.88 -2.39
C THR A 179 9.60 1.06 -2.90
N PRO A 180 10.48 0.49 -2.05
CA PRO A 180 11.58 -0.36 -2.54
C PRO A 180 11.10 -1.57 -3.34
N MET A 181 9.95 -2.13 -3.00
CA MET A 181 9.35 -3.27 -3.71
C MET A 181 8.61 -2.81 -4.96
N LEU A 182 7.83 -1.73 -4.86
CA LEU A 182 7.12 -1.15 -6.01
C LEU A 182 8.08 -0.70 -7.10
N SER A 183 9.26 -0.16 -6.75
CA SER A 183 10.29 0.21 -7.72
C SER A 183 10.73 -0.98 -8.56
N GLN A 184 10.95 -2.15 -7.94
CA GLN A 184 11.35 -3.37 -8.65
C GLN A 184 10.25 -3.85 -9.60
N LEU A 185 8.98 -3.71 -9.23
CA LEU A 185 7.85 -4.09 -10.07
C LEU A 185 7.72 -3.14 -11.28
N LEU A 186 7.72 -1.83 -11.04
CA LEU A 186 7.54 -0.79 -12.06
C LEU A 186 8.75 -0.68 -13.01
N GLU A 187 9.95 -1.03 -12.56
CA GLU A 187 11.15 -1.08 -13.43
C GLU A 187 11.13 -2.30 -14.38
N ARG A 188 10.49 -3.40 -13.99
CA ARG A 188 10.53 -4.67 -14.74
C ARG A 188 9.35 -4.86 -15.69
N TYR A 189 8.19 -4.31 -15.35
CA TYR A 189 6.95 -4.58 -16.07
C TYR A 189 6.33 -3.29 -16.58
N SER A 190 6.01 -3.27 -17.87
CA SER A 190 5.12 -2.24 -18.41
C SER A 190 3.73 -2.38 -17.78
N TRP A 191 2.99 -1.28 -17.72
CA TRP A 191 1.62 -1.29 -17.19
C TRP A 191 0.72 -2.30 -17.90
N GLN A 192 0.86 -2.43 -19.22
CA GLN A 192 0.11 -3.40 -20.02
C GLN A 192 0.49 -4.85 -19.67
N THR A 193 1.78 -5.13 -19.44
CA THR A 193 2.23 -6.47 -19.02
C THR A 193 1.72 -6.80 -17.63
N LEU A 194 1.74 -5.83 -16.71
CA LEU A 194 1.25 -6.04 -15.35
C LEU A 194 -0.24 -6.40 -15.34
N GLY A 195 -1.06 -5.74 -16.15
CA GLY A 195 -2.49 -6.05 -16.28
C GLY A 195 -2.79 -7.36 -17.04
N ALA A 196 -1.80 -7.97 -17.69
CA ALA A 196 -1.97 -9.18 -18.49
C ALA A 196 -1.81 -10.48 -17.70
N PHE A 197 -1.33 -10.43 -16.46
CA PHE A 197 -1.29 -11.60 -15.58
C PHE A 197 -2.72 -12.07 -15.25
N GLU A 198 -2.95 -13.39 -15.40
CA GLU A 198 -4.29 -14.00 -15.32
C GLU A 198 -4.91 -13.85 -13.93
N ASP A 199 -4.10 -14.01 -12.89
CA ASP A 199 -4.46 -13.84 -11.49
C ASP A 199 -3.26 -13.33 -10.67
N PHE A 200 -3.51 -12.98 -9.40
CA PHE A 200 -2.47 -12.46 -8.52
C PHE A 200 -1.38 -13.50 -8.21
N ASP A 201 -1.74 -14.77 -8.08
CA ASP A 201 -0.78 -15.84 -7.79
C ASP A 201 0.21 -16.00 -8.96
N SER A 202 -0.27 -15.91 -10.20
CA SER A 202 0.58 -15.95 -11.41
C SER A 202 1.56 -14.78 -11.48
N LEU A 203 1.17 -13.59 -11.00
CA LEU A 203 2.08 -12.45 -10.86
C LEU A 203 3.16 -12.76 -9.82
N ILE A 204 2.75 -13.23 -8.64
CA ILE A 204 3.68 -13.53 -7.54
C ILE A 204 4.66 -14.63 -7.92
N ASP A 205 4.20 -15.72 -8.54
CA ASP A 205 5.05 -16.84 -8.95
C ASP A 205 6.15 -16.42 -9.93
N VAL A 206 5.88 -15.42 -10.77
CA VAL A 206 6.85 -14.88 -11.72
C VAL A 206 7.78 -13.84 -11.06
N VAL A 207 7.24 -12.96 -10.21
CA VAL A 207 8.00 -11.81 -9.70
C VAL A 207 8.81 -12.17 -8.46
N TYR A 208 8.23 -12.89 -7.51
CA TYR A 208 8.79 -13.12 -6.19
C TYR A 208 10.20 -13.73 -6.18
N PRO A 209 10.53 -14.73 -7.03
CA PRO A 209 11.87 -15.35 -7.03
C PRO A 209 13.01 -14.38 -7.29
N ASP A 210 12.74 -13.33 -8.07
CA ASP A 210 13.74 -12.37 -8.52
C ASP A 210 13.71 -11.07 -7.70
N LEU A 211 12.83 -10.97 -6.69
CA LEU A 211 12.77 -9.79 -5.84
C LEU A 211 13.95 -9.76 -4.86
N VAL A 212 14.60 -8.60 -4.78
CA VAL A 212 15.46 -8.29 -3.64
C VAL A 212 14.54 -8.01 -2.45
N GLN A 213 14.55 -8.93 -1.49
CA GLN A 213 13.86 -8.79 -0.21
C GLN A 213 14.71 -7.95 0.75
N TYR A 214 14.06 -7.15 1.60
CA TYR A 214 14.73 -6.35 2.62
C TYR A 214 14.38 -6.88 4.00
N ASP A 215 15.40 -7.18 4.80
CA ASP A 215 15.24 -7.60 6.18
C ASP A 215 15.01 -6.41 7.13
N GLN A 216 14.69 -6.71 8.38
CA GLN A 216 14.40 -5.68 9.37
C GLN A 216 15.61 -4.76 9.62
N GLU A 217 16.83 -5.29 9.62
CA GLU A 217 18.04 -4.49 9.80
C GLU A 217 18.19 -3.45 8.68
N THR A 218 18.01 -3.88 7.42
CA THR A 218 18.06 -2.96 6.28
C THR A 218 16.93 -1.93 6.31
N LEU A 219 15.72 -2.32 6.73
CA LEU A 219 14.61 -1.38 6.92
C LEU A 219 14.88 -0.36 8.02
N ASP A 220 15.50 -0.78 9.13
CA ASP A 220 15.90 0.11 10.23
C ASP A 220 17.00 1.10 9.79
N GLU A 221 17.91 0.65 8.94
CA GLU A 221 18.90 1.51 8.31
C GLU A 221 18.25 2.57 7.41
N PHE A 222 17.28 2.18 6.58
CA PHE A 222 16.52 3.13 5.78
C PHE A 222 15.70 4.10 6.64
N ALA A 223 15.04 3.62 7.69
CA ALA A 223 14.30 4.47 8.63
C ALA A 223 15.22 5.51 9.28
N SER A 224 16.42 5.10 9.68
CA SER A 224 17.42 6.00 10.27
C SER A 224 17.87 7.08 9.28
N LEU A 225 18.11 6.71 8.02
CA LEU A 225 18.46 7.67 6.98
C LEU A 225 17.29 8.60 6.63
N LEU A 226 16.05 8.09 6.54
CA LEU A 226 14.85 8.92 6.31
C LEU A 226 14.62 9.91 7.46
N GLN A 227 14.81 9.47 8.70
CA GLN A 227 14.71 10.34 9.89
C GLN A 227 15.76 11.45 9.86
N TRP A 228 16.95 11.16 9.34
CA TRP A 228 18.02 12.14 9.16
C TRP A 228 17.70 13.15 8.04
N LEU A 229 17.05 12.72 6.96
CA LEU A 229 16.74 13.56 5.78
C LEU A 229 15.50 14.43 5.98
N PHE A 230 14.44 13.85 6.52
CA PHE A 230 13.09 14.43 6.54
C PHE A 230 12.61 14.76 7.96
N GLY A 231 13.31 14.27 9.00
CA GLY A 231 12.92 14.51 10.38
C GLY A 231 12.96 15.98 10.79
N ALA A 232 12.00 16.39 11.62
CA ALA A 232 11.87 17.75 12.13
C ALA A 232 13.01 18.19 13.09
N ALA A 233 13.89 17.27 13.51
CA ALA A 233 14.98 17.59 14.42
C ALA A 233 16.16 18.22 13.66
N THR A 234 16.67 19.35 14.16
CA THR A 234 17.93 19.96 13.71
C THR A 234 19.11 19.04 14.02
N GLN A 235 19.33 18.02 13.19
CA GLN A 235 20.49 17.16 13.32
C GLN A 235 21.73 17.89 12.79
N ALA A 236 22.85 17.74 13.50
CA ALA A 236 24.13 18.20 13.00
C ALA A 236 24.40 17.54 11.64
N LYS A 237 24.71 18.34 10.61
CA LYS A 237 25.00 17.86 9.26
C LYS A 237 26.23 16.95 9.31
N LEU A 238 26.01 15.64 9.39
CA LEU A 238 27.04 14.61 9.21
C LEU A 238 27.04 14.24 7.73
N PRO A 239 27.98 14.77 6.91
CA PRO A 239 27.90 14.69 5.45
C PRO A 239 27.99 13.27 4.89
N GLN A 240 28.45 12.31 5.71
CA GLN A 240 28.67 10.92 5.36
C GLN A 240 27.82 9.95 6.19
N TYR A 241 26.78 10.45 6.88
CA TYR A 241 25.89 9.58 7.65
C TYR A 241 25.25 8.56 6.73
N MET A 242 25.46 7.28 7.05
CA MET A 242 24.95 6.11 6.32
C MET A 242 25.23 6.16 4.80
N PHE A 243 26.45 6.57 4.41
CA PHE A 243 26.81 6.74 3.00
C PHE A 243 26.54 5.48 2.14
N TRP A 244 26.67 4.28 2.71
CA TRP A 244 26.43 2.99 2.02
C TRP A 244 24.97 2.79 1.59
N ARG A 245 24.00 3.50 2.20
CA ARG A 245 22.57 3.43 1.83
C ARG A 245 22.09 4.58 0.96
N ARG A 246 22.87 5.65 0.79
CA ARG A 246 22.40 6.88 0.13
C ARG A 246 22.05 6.69 -1.34
N SER A 247 22.86 5.94 -2.09
CA SER A 247 22.59 5.65 -3.49
C SER A 247 21.27 4.88 -3.64
N GLU A 248 21.11 3.81 -2.87
CA GLU A 248 19.93 2.96 -2.91
C GLU A 248 18.66 3.71 -2.46
N MET A 249 18.74 4.46 -1.36
CA MET A 249 17.68 5.37 -0.92
C MET A 249 17.32 6.38 -2.01
N GLY A 250 18.32 6.99 -2.65
CA GLY A 250 18.17 7.92 -3.74
C GLY A 250 17.32 7.35 -4.87
N ARG A 251 17.56 6.10 -5.28
CA ARG A 251 16.75 5.40 -6.30
C ARG A 251 15.27 5.35 -5.91
N PHE A 252 14.94 5.05 -4.65
CA PHE A 252 13.56 4.89 -4.20
C PHE A 252 12.82 6.22 -4.02
N ILE A 253 13.51 7.27 -3.61
CA ILE A 253 12.84 8.56 -3.34
C ILE A 253 12.87 9.53 -4.52
N ARG A 254 13.82 9.36 -5.45
CA ARG A 254 14.01 10.24 -6.62
C ARG A 254 12.73 10.50 -7.41
N PRO A 255 11.90 9.50 -7.75
CA PRO A 255 10.63 9.77 -8.44
C PRO A 255 9.71 10.71 -7.65
N THR A 256 9.60 10.51 -6.34
CA THR A 256 8.77 11.36 -5.47
C THR A 256 9.32 12.76 -5.33
N VAL A 257 10.62 12.93 -5.07
CA VAL A 257 11.18 14.28 -4.92
C VAL A 257 11.14 15.06 -6.23
N ARG A 258 11.33 14.41 -7.39
CA ARG A 258 11.13 15.04 -8.71
C ARG A 258 9.68 15.47 -8.92
N HIS A 259 8.73 14.61 -8.58
CA HIS A 259 7.31 14.92 -8.70
C HIS A 259 6.89 16.09 -7.80
N MET A 260 7.43 16.17 -6.58
CA MET A 260 7.07 17.18 -5.58
C MET A 260 7.80 18.53 -5.77
N MET A 261 9.09 18.49 -6.08
CA MET A 261 9.96 19.69 -6.15
C MET A 261 10.14 20.21 -7.58
N GLY A 262 9.84 19.39 -8.59
CA GLY A 262 10.27 19.60 -9.97
C GLY A 262 11.69 19.07 -10.20
N GLU A 263 11.97 18.67 -11.45
CA GLU A 263 13.19 17.96 -11.86
C GLU A 263 14.48 18.67 -11.38
N LEU A 264 14.64 19.96 -11.70
CA LEU A 264 15.86 20.70 -11.41
C LEU A 264 16.14 20.81 -9.91
N ALA A 265 15.13 21.16 -9.11
CA ALA A 265 15.28 21.32 -7.67
C ALA A 265 15.52 19.98 -6.97
N ALA A 266 14.85 18.92 -7.44
CA ALA A 266 15.05 17.57 -6.94
C ALA A 266 16.48 17.06 -7.19
N GLU A 267 17.01 17.25 -8.41
CA GLU A 267 18.37 16.82 -8.76
C GLU A 267 19.46 17.58 -8.00
N GLN A 268 19.27 18.88 -7.80
CA GLN A 268 20.15 19.65 -6.95
C GLN A 268 20.11 19.11 -5.52
N TRP A 269 18.92 18.89 -4.96
CA TRP A 269 18.76 18.36 -3.61
C TRP A 269 19.39 16.96 -3.46
N LEU A 270 19.16 16.04 -4.40
CA LEU A 270 19.75 14.70 -4.40
C LEU A 270 21.29 14.76 -4.47
N THR A 271 21.85 15.69 -5.23
CA THR A 271 23.30 15.95 -5.23
C THR A 271 23.80 16.42 -3.86
N GLU A 272 23.12 17.40 -3.26
CA GLU A 272 23.47 17.93 -1.94
C GLU A 272 23.37 16.86 -0.84
N GLN A 273 22.46 15.90 -1.00
CA GLN A 273 22.33 14.74 -0.10
C GLN A 273 23.21 13.55 -0.49
N ALA A 274 24.09 13.65 -1.48
CA ALA A 274 24.95 12.56 -1.96
C ALA A 274 24.17 11.28 -2.33
N MET A 275 23.05 11.44 -3.04
CA MET A 275 22.12 10.37 -3.44
C MET A 275 22.13 10.09 -4.95
N GLN A 276 23.15 10.57 -5.66
CA GLN A 276 23.21 10.46 -7.12
C GLN A 276 23.38 9.01 -7.61
N GLY A 277 23.95 8.13 -6.77
CA GLY A 277 24.50 6.85 -7.22
C GLY A 277 25.81 7.05 -7.96
N ASP A 278 26.55 5.96 -8.15
CA ASP A 278 27.71 5.94 -9.05
C ASP A 278 27.28 5.95 -10.53
#